data_AF-A0A1Q3TQF8-F1
#
_entry.id   AF-A0A1Q3TQF8-F1
#
_cell.length_a   1.000
_cell.length_b   1.000
_cell.length_c   1.000
_cell.angle_alpha   90.00
_cell.angle_beta   90.00
_cell.angle_gamma   90.00
#
_symmetry.space_group_name_H-M   'P 1'
#
loop_
_entity.id
_entity.type
_entity.pdbx_description
1 polymer ?
#
loop_
_entity_poly.entity_id
_entity_poly.type
_entity_poly.pdbx_seq_one_letter_code
_entity_poly.pdbx_strand_id
1 'polypeptide(L)'
;MQDNLKDILSHLTTDIDQDTLLLYLQNKLSAEKKHEVEKQLADNEFASDALDGLQAFADKQQVAYMVEMLNRDLKKKTERKKQRREKLKLPDQSWIYISVIIVIILALIGYIIIHKMNQQP
;
A
#
# COMPACT_ATOMS: atom_id res chain seq x y z
N MET A 1 7.08 0.04 8.17
CA MET A 1 5.82 -0.04 7.40
C MET A 1 5.81 -1.32 6.55
N GLN A 2 5.63 -2.47 7.21
CA GLN A 2 5.40 -3.78 6.56
C GLN A 2 3.97 -4.28 6.83
N ASP A 3 3.28 -3.68 7.80
CA ASP A 3 2.00 -4.17 8.35
C ASP A 3 0.82 -4.05 7.38
N ASN A 4 0.84 -3.04 6.49
CA ASN A 4 -0.28 -2.75 5.58
C ASN A 4 -0.48 -3.74 4.43
N LEU A 5 0.41 -4.73 4.22
CA LEU A 5 0.22 -5.71 3.14
C LEU A 5 -0.77 -6.81 3.53
N LYS A 6 -0.81 -7.17 4.82
CA LYS A 6 -1.82 -8.08 5.35
C LYS A 6 -3.23 -7.48 5.17
N ASP A 7 -3.36 -6.16 5.29
CA ASP A 7 -4.63 -5.44 5.17
C ASP A 7 -5.24 -5.40 3.75
N ILE A 8 -4.44 -5.57 2.69
CA ILE A 8 -4.98 -5.55 1.31
C ILE A 8 -5.65 -6.89 0.98
N LEU A 9 -5.20 -7.97 1.63
CA LEU A 9 -5.78 -9.30 1.49
C LEU A 9 -6.89 -9.57 2.52
N SER A 10 -6.88 -8.90 3.68
CA SER A 10 -7.96 -9.02 4.68
C SER A 10 -9.32 -8.59 4.11
N HIS A 11 -9.33 -7.71 3.11
CA HIS A 11 -10.53 -7.26 2.42
C HIS A 11 -11.01 -8.22 1.30
N LEU A 12 -10.22 -9.24 0.93
CA LEU A 12 -10.51 -10.20 -0.15
C LEU A 12 -11.05 -11.56 0.34
N THR A 13 -11.70 -11.58 1.51
CA THR A 13 -12.53 -12.70 1.99
C THR A 13 -11.79 -14.04 2.19
N THR A 14 -11.30 -14.21 3.41
CA THR A 14 -11.47 -15.42 4.24
C THR A 14 -11.33 -14.95 5.68
N ASP A 15 -12.29 -15.22 6.55
CA ASP A 15 -12.22 -14.88 7.99
C ASP A 15 -11.04 -15.58 8.72
N ILE A 16 -10.26 -16.39 8.00
CA ILE A 16 -9.13 -17.15 8.48
C ILE A 16 -7.84 -16.40 8.15
N ASP A 17 -7.03 -16.14 9.18
CA ASP A 17 -5.70 -15.55 9.03
C ASP A 17 -4.72 -16.49 8.28
N GLN A 18 -3.90 -15.91 7.42
CA GLN A 18 -2.96 -16.65 6.56
C GLN A 18 -1.94 -17.46 7.39
N ASP A 19 -1.47 -16.89 8.51
CA ASP A 19 -0.50 -17.56 9.38
C ASP A 19 -1.15 -18.79 10.05
N THR A 20 -2.44 -18.70 10.36
CA THR A 20 -3.24 -19.81 10.91
C THR A 20 -3.42 -20.93 9.88
N LEU A 21 -3.69 -20.61 8.61
CA LEU A 21 -3.77 -21.60 7.52
C LEU A 21 -2.44 -22.32 7.27
N LEU A 22 -1.31 -21.59 7.33
CA LEU A 22 0.01 -22.19 7.19
C LEU A 22 0.32 -23.16 8.34
N LEU A 23 -0.06 -22.82 9.58
CA LEU A 23 0.08 -23.70 10.74
C LEU A 23 -0.83 -24.93 10.64
N TYR A 24 -2.04 -24.76 10.11
CA TYR A 24 -2.96 -25.87 9.81
C TYR A 24 -2.34 -26.84 8.80
N LEU A 25 -1.81 -26.32 7.68
CA LEU A 25 -1.13 -27.12 6.65
C LEU A 25 0.11 -27.87 7.17
N GLN A 26 0.80 -27.31 8.16
CA GLN A 26 1.95 -27.94 8.83
C GLN A 26 1.55 -28.89 9.98
N ASN A 27 0.25 -29.07 10.24
CA ASN A 27 -0.28 -29.88 11.34
C ASN A 27 0.23 -29.44 12.74
N LYS A 28 0.48 -28.13 12.91
CA LYS A 28 0.97 -27.51 14.15
C LYS A 28 -0.12 -26.81 14.97
N LEU A 29 -1.37 -26.86 14.52
CA LEU A 29 -2.50 -26.24 15.18
C LEU A 29 -3.07 -27.16 16.28
N SER A 30 -3.60 -26.59 17.36
CA SER A 30 -4.32 -27.37 18.38
C SER A 30 -5.64 -27.93 17.81
N ALA A 31 -6.12 -29.04 18.36
CA ALA A 31 -7.34 -29.70 17.88
C ALA A 31 -8.57 -28.79 17.88
N GLU A 32 -8.71 -27.94 18.90
CA GLU A 32 -9.80 -26.97 19.03
C GLU A 32 -9.77 -25.92 17.90
N LYS A 33 -8.61 -25.33 17.65
CA LYS A 33 -8.43 -24.36 16.55
C LYS A 33 -8.55 -25.00 15.18
N LYS A 34 -8.14 -26.27 15.05
CA LYS A 34 -8.25 -27.02 13.79
C LYS A 34 -9.71 -27.16 13.38
N HIS A 35 -10.58 -27.48 14.34
CA HIS A 35 -12.01 -27.62 14.11
C HIS A 35 -12.68 -26.28 13.75
N GLU A 36 -12.26 -25.18 14.36
CA GLU A 36 -12.72 -23.83 14.01
C GLU A 36 -12.37 -23.46 12.55
N VAL A 37 -11.13 -23.74 12.14
CA VAL A 37 -10.68 -23.51 10.76
C VAL A 37 -11.45 -24.39 9.77
N GLU A 38 -11.68 -25.67 10.09
CA GLU A 38 -12.47 -26.58 9.25
C GLU A 38 -13.92 -26.11 9.08
N LYS A 39 -14.53 -25.58 10.15
CA LYS A 39 -15.87 -24.99 10.08
C LYS A 39 -15.89 -23.77 9.15
N GLN A 40 -14.93 -22.86 9.29
CA GLN A 40 -14.83 -21.66 8.46
C GLN A 40 -14.52 -21.98 6.99
N LEU A 41 -13.76 -23.04 6.71
CA LEU A 41 -13.49 -23.52 5.35
C LEU A 41 -14.72 -24.19 4.73
N ALA A 42 -15.51 -24.91 5.52
CA ALA A 42 -16.75 -25.52 5.04
C ALA A 42 -17.78 -24.46 4.59
N ASP A 43 -17.77 -23.29 5.22
CA ASP A 43 -18.63 -22.16 4.85
C ASP A 43 -18.14 -21.44 3.56
N ASN A 44 -16.93 -21.72 3.07
CA ASN A 44 -16.34 -21.09 1.88
C ASN A 44 -15.75 -22.13 0.91
N GLU A 45 -16.56 -22.55 -0.06
CA GLU A 45 -16.20 -23.52 -1.10
C GLU A 45 -14.91 -23.14 -1.87
N PHE A 46 -14.70 -21.85 -2.16
CA PHE A 46 -13.48 -21.38 -2.82
C PHE A 46 -12.23 -21.54 -1.96
N ALA A 47 -12.33 -21.24 -0.66
CA ALA A 47 -11.23 -21.41 0.28
C ALA A 47 -10.89 -22.90 0.51
N SER A 48 -11.93 -23.76 0.54
CA SER A 48 -11.75 -25.21 0.64
C SER A 48 -11.00 -25.77 -0.56
N ASP A 49 -11.43 -25.45 -1.79
CA ASP A 49 -10.77 -25.91 -3.03
C ASP A 49 -9.33 -25.40 -3.14
N ALA A 50 -9.09 -24.14 -2.79
CA ALA A 50 -7.75 -23.56 -2.74
C ALA A 50 -6.84 -24.26 -1.71
N LEU A 51 -7.39 -24.61 -0.53
CA LEU A 51 -6.64 -25.34 0.49
C LEU A 51 -6.28 -26.74 0.04
N ASP A 52 -7.19 -27.46 -0.63
CA ASP A 52 -6.92 -28.77 -1.21
C ASP A 52 -5.78 -28.71 -2.23
N GLY A 53 -5.77 -27.67 -3.07
CA GLY A 53 -4.65 -27.37 -3.97
C GLY A 53 -3.31 -27.17 -3.24
N LEU A 54 -3.32 -26.48 -2.09
CA LEU A 54 -2.13 -26.33 -1.23
C LEU A 54 -1.75 -27.63 -0.50
N GLN A 55 -2.75 -28.47 -0.17
CA GLN A 55 -2.54 -29.79 0.42
C GLN A 55 -1.88 -30.78 -0.55
N ALA A 56 -2.06 -30.60 -1.86
CA ALA A 56 -1.39 -31.41 -2.88
C ALA A 56 0.13 -31.17 -2.98
N PHE A 57 0.66 -30.07 -2.42
CA PHE A 57 2.11 -29.82 -2.41
C PHE A 57 2.86 -30.78 -1.48
N ALA A 58 3.94 -31.38 -1.98
CA ALA A 58 4.76 -32.33 -1.23
C ALA A 58 5.48 -31.69 -0.02
N ASP A 59 5.97 -30.46 -0.17
CA ASP A 59 6.66 -29.73 0.89
C ASP A 59 5.85 -28.52 1.37
N LYS A 60 5.31 -28.61 2.59
CA LYS A 60 4.54 -27.54 3.23
C LYS A 60 5.40 -26.35 3.65
N GLN A 61 6.70 -26.54 3.86
CA GLN A 61 7.62 -25.44 4.16
C GLN A 61 7.91 -24.60 2.92
N GLN A 62 7.98 -25.24 1.76
CA GLN A 62 8.16 -24.55 0.48
C GLN A 62 6.97 -23.61 0.18
N VAL A 63 5.76 -23.99 0.59
CA VAL A 63 4.57 -23.12 0.47
C VAL A 63 4.76 -21.81 1.22
N ALA A 64 5.23 -21.85 2.47
CA ALA A 64 5.46 -20.65 3.28
C ALA A 64 6.50 -19.72 2.63
N TYR A 65 7.62 -20.28 2.16
CA TYR A 65 8.65 -19.51 1.45
C TYR A 65 8.14 -18.90 0.13
N MET A 66 7.34 -19.66 -0.62
CA MET A 66 6.77 -19.20 -1.88
C MET A 66 5.79 -18.05 -1.68
N VAL A 67 4.98 -18.10 -0.62
CA VAL A 67 4.09 -17.00 -0.24
C VAL A 67 4.89 -15.74 0.12
N GLU A 68 5.96 -15.88 0.90
CA GLU A 68 6.84 -14.74 1.23
C GLU A 68 7.46 -14.13 -0.04
N MET A 69 7.96 -14.98 -0.95
CA MET A 69 8.54 -14.56 -2.22
C MET A 69 7.52 -13.82 -3.09
N LEU A 70 6.31 -14.36 -3.23
CA LEU A 70 5.22 -13.75 -3.99
C LEU A 70 4.85 -12.38 -3.43
N ASN A 71 4.68 -12.27 -2.11
CA ASN A 71 4.39 -10.99 -1.45
C ASN A 71 5.49 -9.96 -1.69
N ARG A 72 6.76 -10.38 -1.58
CA ARG A 72 7.93 -9.52 -1.85
C ARG A 72 7.95 -9.04 -3.30
N ASP A 73 7.72 -9.93 -4.26
CA ASP A 73 7.77 -9.62 -5.68
C ASP A 73 6.59 -8.76 -6.13
N LEU A 74 5.39 -9.00 -5.58
CA LEU A 74 4.22 -8.13 -5.77
C LEU A 74 4.49 -6.73 -5.27
N LYS A 75 5.06 -6.59 -4.06
CA LYS A 75 5.45 -5.29 -3.50
C LYS A 75 6.44 -4.59 -4.43
N LYS A 76 7.49 -5.29 -4.86
CA LYS A 76 8.53 -4.76 -5.75
C LYS A 76 7.97 -4.30 -7.10
N LYS A 77 7.05 -5.07 -7.71
CA LYS A 77 6.42 -4.70 -8.98
C LYS A 77 5.50 -3.48 -8.83
N THR A 78 4.76 -3.40 -7.74
CA THR A 78 3.84 -2.29 -7.46
C THR A 78 4.59 -1.00 -7.11
N GLU A 79 5.67 -1.10 -6.33
CA GLU A 79 6.54 0.02 -6.00
C GLU A 79 7.23 0.61 -7.23
N ARG A 80 7.70 -0.22 -8.17
CA ARG A 80 8.30 0.27 -9.43
C ARG A 80 7.33 1.13 -10.22
N LYS A 81 6.05 0.72 -10.30
CA LYS A 81 5.00 1.49 -10.97
C LYS A 81 4.69 2.79 -10.22
N LYS A 82 4.67 2.75 -8.89
CA LYS A 82 4.47 3.93 -8.04
C LYS A 82 5.62 4.93 -8.18
N GLN A 83 6.87 4.49 -8.07
CA GLN A 83 8.06 5.34 -8.22
C GLN A 83 8.12 5.97 -9.61
N ARG A 84 7.77 5.22 -10.67
CA ARG A 84 7.70 5.79 -12.03
C ARG A 84 6.63 6.87 -12.15
N ARG A 85 5.49 6.73 -11.45
CA ARG A 85 4.46 7.78 -11.38
C ARG A 85 4.92 8.99 -10.56
N GLU A 86 5.58 8.78 -9.43
CA GLU A 86 6.16 9.87 -8.60
C GLU A 86 7.22 10.66 -9.37
N LYS A 87 8.08 9.99 -10.15
CA LYS A 87 9.08 10.67 -11.00
C LYS A 87 8.48 11.49 -12.15
N LEU A 88 7.24 11.20 -12.54
CA LEU A 88 6.49 11.96 -13.54
C LEU A 88 5.66 13.08 -12.93
N LYS A 89 5.57 13.17 -11.60
CA LYS A 89 5.01 14.36 -10.96
C LYS A 89 5.98 15.50 -11.23
N LEU A 90 5.49 16.52 -11.91
CA LEU A 90 6.23 17.74 -12.13
C LEU A 90 6.68 18.28 -10.76
N PRO A 91 7.96 18.67 -10.61
CA PRO A 91 8.43 19.27 -9.37
C PRO A 91 7.55 20.47 -9.05
N ASP A 92 7.15 20.56 -7.80
CA ASP A 92 6.26 21.61 -7.31
C ASP A 92 6.90 22.99 -7.55
N GLN A 93 6.33 23.75 -8.49
CA GLN A 93 6.79 25.09 -8.87
C GLN A 93 6.30 26.18 -7.91
N SER A 94 5.88 25.82 -6.69
CA SER A 94 5.47 26.76 -5.64
C SER A 94 6.42 27.94 -5.45
N TRP A 95 7.74 27.73 -5.57
CA TRP A 95 8.74 28.80 -5.50
C TRP A 95 8.63 29.84 -6.63
N ILE A 96 8.22 29.43 -7.84
CA ILE A 96 8.02 30.33 -8.98
C ILE A 96 6.82 31.25 -8.71
N TYR A 97 5.71 30.71 -8.20
CA TYR A 97 4.53 31.50 -7.85
C TYR A 97 4.84 32.53 -6.75
N ILE A 98 5.59 32.14 -5.71
CA ILE A 98 6.02 33.05 -4.65
C ILE A 98 6.87 34.19 -5.21
N SER A 99 7.81 33.89 -6.10
CA SER A 99 8.67 34.91 -6.72
C SER A 99 7.85 35.92 -7.55
N VAL A 100 6.89 35.44 -8.36
CA VAL A 100 6.02 36.31 -9.17
C VAL A 100 5.18 37.24 -8.27
N ILE A 101 4.61 36.72 -7.18
CA ILE A 101 3.82 37.52 -6.25
C ILE A 101 4.68 38.62 -5.61
N ILE A 102 5.91 38.30 -5.18
CA ILE A 102 6.83 39.28 -4.59
C ILE A 102 7.15 40.39 -5.59
N VAL A 103 7.43 40.05 -6.85
CA VAL A 103 7.71 41.05 -7.90
C VAL A 103 6.50 41.97 -8.13
N ILE A 104 5.28 41.42 -8.17
CA ILE A 104 4.06 42.23 -8.32
C ILE A 104 3.88 43.17 -7.12
N ILE A 105 4.10 42.68 -5.89
CA ILE A 105 4.01 43.51 -4.67
C ILE A 105 5.04 44.65 -4.71
N LEU A 106 6.28 44.36 -5.10
CA LEU A 106 7.33 45.38 -5.23
C LEU A 106 6.97 46.43 -6.29
N ALA A 107 6.39 46.03 -7.42
CA ALA A 107 5.93 46.95 -8.45
C ALA A 107 4.80 47.85 -7.95
N LEU A 108 3.83 47.31 -7.19
CA LEU A 108 2.75 48.09 -6.59
C LEU A 108 3.26 49.09 -5.55
N ILE A 109 4.17 48.66 -4.67
CA ILE A 109 4.79 49.56 -3.68
C ILE A 109 5.56 50.67 -4.39
N GLY A 110 6.37 50.33 -5.41
CA GLY A 110 7.10 51.30 -6.22
C GLY A 110 6.17 52.32 -6.86
N TYR A 111 5.06 51.87 -7.45
CA TYR A 111 4.04 52.74 -8.02
C TYR A 111 3.42 53.69 -6.99
N ILE A 112 3.05 53.18 -5.80
CA ILE A 112 2.47 53.99 -4.72
C ILE A 112 3.46 55.07 -4.25
N ILE A 113 4.74 54.73 -4.11
CA ILE A 113 5.77 55.69 -3.67
C ILE A 113 5.94 56.81 -4.70
N ILE A 114 6.09 56.47 -5.99
CA ILE A 114 6.22 57.44 -7.07
C ILE A 114 4.98 58.35 -7.13
N HIS A 115 3.79 57.75 -7.00
CA HIS A 115 2.55 58.51 -7.01
C HIS A 115 2.44 59.47 -5.82
N LYS A 116 2.81 59.04 -4.60
CA LYS A 116 2.84 59.91 -3.42
C LYS A 116 3.86 61.04 -3.55
N MET A 117 5.04 60.78 -4.12
CA MET A 117 6.05 61.82 -4.36
C MET A 117 5.59 62.83 -5.42
N ASN A 118 4.88 62.39 -6.45
CA ASN A 118 4.38 63.27 -7.51
C ASN A 118 3.11 64.06 -7.11
N GLN A 119 2.52 63.77 -5.95
CA GLN A 119 1.36 64.47 -5.39
C GLN A 119 1.70 65.39 -4.21
N GLN A 120 2.98 65.45 -3.80
CA GLN A 120 3.43 66.48 -2.86
C GLN A 120 3.75 67.77 -3.66
N PRO A 121 3.06 68.90 -3.40
CA PRO A 121 3.36 70.18 -4.03
C PRO A 121 4.68 70.77 -3.54
#